data_AF-A0A365YSC7-F1
#
_entry.id   AF-A0A365YSC7-F1
#
_cell.length_a   1.000
_cell.length_b   1.000
_cell.length_c   1.000
_cell.angle_alpha   90.00
_cell.angle_beta   90.00
_cell.angle_gamma   90.00
#
_symmetry.space_group_name_H-M   'P 1'
#
loop_
_entity.id
_entity.type
_entity.pdbx_description
1 polymer ?
#
loop_
_entity_poly.entity_id
_entity_poly.type
_entity_poly.pdbx_seq_one_letter_code
_entity_poly.pdbx_strand_id
1 'polypeptide(L)'
;MEPRSRTAPLPEVDGAHEDSRATGPDDGPVPQPPLWEEIDVRIMDRRWYGAMRNPAAQVTRAVMATMHDLGVSGPVSVILADDRTVQRLNYLHRGRNRPTNVLTFEYAPAGPQGGAWGGDIILAFPTVRREAMAAGRTVRSHMLHLLVHGVLHLSGYDHHHAGDARTMEMEEARILGRMGIANPWKHRSGRADGGAR
;
A
#
# COMPACT_ATOMS: atom_id res chain seq x y z
N MET A 1 -67.28 -33.67 -14.22
CA MET A 1 -67.86 -35.01 -13.98
C MET A 1 -66.69 -35.99 -13.96
N GLU A 2 -66.16 -36.30 -12.78
CA GLU A 2 -65.19 -37.40 -12.64
C GLU A 2 -65.90 -38.74 -12.93
N PRO A 3 -65.14 -39.81 -13.23
CA PRO A 3 -65.02 -40.80 -12.16
C PRO A 3 -63.60 -41.36 -11.94
N ARG A 4 -63.40 -41.73 -10.68
CA ARG A 4 -62.22 -42.28 -10.02
C ARG A 4 -61.98 -43.76 -10.36
N SER A 5 -60.74 -44.23 -10.22
CA SER A 5 -60.36 -45.55 -9.65
C SER A 5 -58.83 -45.60 -9.47
N ARG A 6 -58.31 -45.32 -8.26
CA ARG A 6 -57.82 -46.29 -7.26
C ARG A 6 -56.79 -47.31 -7.79
N THR A 7 -55.56 -47.26 -7.26
CA THR A 7 -54.91 -48.32 -6.46
C THR A 7 -53.46 -47.94 -6.12
N ALA A 8 -53.09 -48.03 -4.84
CA ALA A 8 -51.70 -48.11 -4.35
C ALA A 8 -51.44 -49.56 -3.89
N PRO A 9 -50.18 -50.05 -3.90
CA PRO A 9 -49.36 -49.96 -2.67
C PRO A 9 -47.82 -49.82 -2.90
N LEU A 10 -47.09 -49.40 -1.85
CA LEU A 10 -45.63 -49.58 -1.60
C LEU A 10 -45.41 -50.89 -0.81
N PRO A 11 -44.20 -51.46 -0.52
CA PRO A 11 -42.80 -50.95 -0.54
C PRO A 11 -41.80 -51.94 -1.25
N GLU A 12 -40.45 -51.82 -1.31
CA GLU A 12 -39.41 -51.93 -0.27
C GLU A 12 -37.98 -51.85 -0.90
N VAL A 13 -36.97 -51.59 -0.05
CA VAL A 13 -35.46 -51.56 -0.08
C VAL A 13 -34.69 -52.36 -1.19
N ASP A 14 -33.42 -52.17 -1.58
CA ASP A 14 -32.15 -51.74 -0.94
C ASP A 14 -31.04 -51.55 -2.04
N GLY A 15 -30.00 -50.76 -1.73
CA GLY A 15 -28.60 -50.94 -2.19
C GLY A 15 -28.18 -50.68 -3.65
N ALA A 16 -27.32 -49.67 -3.87
CA ALA A 16 -26.03 -49.83 -4.57
C ALA A 16 -25.21 -48.53 -4.59
N HIS A 17 -23.90 -48.74 -4.50
CA HIS A 17 -22.81 -47.80 -4.32
C HIS A 17 -22.57 -46.81 -5.48
N GLU A 18 -22.06 -45.64 -5.08
CA GLU A 18 -21.02 -44.79 -5.70
C GLU A 18 -20.79 -44.89 -7.21
N ASP A 19 -21.01 -43.76 -7.91
CA ASP A 19 -20.03 -43.33 -8.90
C ASP A 19 -19.90 -41.81 -8.97
N SER A 20 -18.64 -41.40 -9.09
CA SER A 20 -18.08 -40.06 -8.93
C SER A 20 -18.55 -39.05 -9.98
N ARG A 21 -18.88 -37.83 -9.54
CA ARG A 21 -18.40 -36.60 -10.22
C ARG A 21 -18.06 -35.54 -9.17
N ALA A 22 -16.76 -35.28 -9.04
CA ALA A 22 -16.21 -34.18 -8.29
C ALA A 22 -16.79 -32.86 -8.79
N THR A 23 -17.66 -32.24 -7.99
CA THR A 23 -17.85 -30.80 -7.99
C THR A 23 -16.62 -30.20 -7.32
N GLY A 24 -15.69 -29.68 -8.13
CA GLY A 24 -14.68 -28.76 -7.63
C GLY A 24 -15.35 -27.57 -6.94
N PRO A 25 -14.66 -26.86 -6.04
CA PRO A 25 -15.22 -25.65 -5.45
C PRO A 25 -15.58 -24.70 -6.59
N ASP A 26 -16.85 -24.33 -6.62
CA ASP A 26 -17.38 -23.23 -7.39
C ASP A 26 -16.61 -21.97 -6.99
N ASP A 27 -15.55 -21.65 -7.73
CA ASP A 27 -14.81 -20.39 -7.61
C ASP A 27 -15.71 -19.28 -8.19
N GLY A 28 -16.80 -18.99 -7.46
CA GLY A 28 -17.64 -17.85 -7.69
C GLY A 28 -16.78 -16.57 -7.72
N PRO A 29 -17.26 -15.50 -8.39
CA PRO A 29 -16.48 -14.28 -8.55
C PRO A 29 -15.99 -13.80 -7.19
N VAL A 30 -14.66 -13.79 -7.01
CA VAL A 30 -14.02 -13.24 -5.82
C VAL A 30 -14.60 -11.85 -5.59
N PRO A 31 -15.23 -11.57 -4.44
CA PRO A 31 -15.82 -10.26 -4.19
C PRO A 31 -14.73 -9.20 -4.38
N GLN A 32 -14.93 -8.31 -5.35
CA GLN A 32 -14.09 -7.13 -5.50
C GLN A 32 -14.35 -6.27 -4.26
N PRO A 33 -13.32 -5.86 -3.51
CA PRO A 33 -13.52 -4.92 -2.41
C PRO A 33 -14.17 -3.65 -2.99
N PRO A 34 -15.03 -2.98 -2.21
CA PRO A 34 -15.67 -1.77 -2.70
C PRO A 34 -14.62 -0.71 -3.02
N LEU A 35 -14.90 0.16 -4.01
CA LEU A 35 -13.98 1.19 -4.55
C LEU A 35 -13.37 2.14 -3.50
N TRP A 36 -13.91 2.17 -2.28
CA TRP A 36 -13.43 2.98 -1.16
C TRP A 36 -12.39 2.26 -0.27
N GLU A 37 -12.02 1.00 -0.53
CA GLU A 37 -10.91 0.28 0.15
C GLU A 37 -9.71 0.02 -0.78
N GLU A 38 -9.69 0.65 -1.96
CA GLU A 38 -8.73 0.30 -3.01
C GLU A 38 -7.39 1.03 -2.85
N ILE A 39 -6.29 0.27 -2.93
CA ILE A 39 -4.96 0.82 -3.16
C ILE A 39 -4.67 0.74 -4.66
N ASP A 40 -4.73 1.87 -5.34
CA ASP A 40 -4.32 1.98 -6.75
C ASP A 40 -2.82 2.30 -6.84
N VAL A 41 -2.10 1.62 -7.73
CA VAL A 41 -0.68 1.87 -7.95
C VAL A 41 -0.40 2.08 -9.43
N ARG A 42 0.02 3.31 -9.77
CA ARG A 42 0.39 3.68 -11.14
C ARG A 42 1.88 3.94 -11.26
N ILE A 43 2.53 3.23 -12.19
CA ILE A 43 3.96 3.40 -12.48
C ILE A 43 4.11 4.14 -13.80
N MET A 44 4.49 5.42 -13.74
CA MET A 44 4.68 6.27 -14.92
C MET A 44 6.13 6.29 -15.40
N ASP A 45 7.10 6.09 -14.50
CA ASP A 45 8.52 6.06 -14.85
C ASP A 45 9.09 4.63 -14.83
N ARG A 46 9.50 4.12 -15.99
CA ARG A 46 10.01 2.74 -16.11
C ARG A 46 11.28 2.48 -15.30
N ARG A 47 12.02 3.52 -14.89
CA ARG A 47 13.25 3.38 -14.08
C ARG A 47 12.99 2.75 -12.71
N TRP A 48 11.75 2.83 -12.20
CA TRP A 48 11.33 2.12 -10.98
C TRP A 48 11.55 0.60 -11.07
N TYR A 49 11.31 -0.01 -12.23
CA TYR A 49 11.55 -1.46 -12.45
C TYR A 49 13.03 -1.83 -12.45
N GLY A 50 13.92 -0.91 -12.83
CA GLY A 50 15.37 -1.12 -12.78
C GLY A 50 15.93 -1.03 -11.36
N ALA A 51 15.25 -0.31 -10.47
CA ALA A 51 15.70 -0.12 -9.10
C ALA A 51 15.20 -1.20 -8.12
N MET A 52 14.12 -1.91 -8.46
CA MET A 52 13.59 -2.99 -7.62
C MET A 52 12.66 -3.95 -8.38
N ARG A 53 12.57 -5.18 -7.87
CA ARG A 53 11.63 -6.19 -8.38
C ARG A 53 10.20 -5.86 -7.96
N ASN A 54 9.28 -5.96 -8.92
CA ASN A 54 7.83 -5.75 -8.77
C ASN A 54 7.47 -4.52 -7.92
N PRO A 55 7.73 -3.27 -8.40
CA PRO A 55 7.50 -2.06 -7.63
C PRO A 55 6.06 -1.93 -7.11
N ALA A 56 5.06 -2.31 -7.91
CA ALA A 56 3.65 -2.23 -7.51
C ALA A 56 3.36 -3.07 -6.26
N ALA A 57 3.76 -4.35 -6.25
CA ALA A 57 3.56 -5.20 -5.08
C ALA A 57 4.32 -4.68 -3.84
N GLN A 58 5.46 -4.02 -4.03
CA GLN A 58 6.19 -3.43 -2.91
C GLN A 58 5.48 -2.20 -2.33
N VAL A 59 4.93 -1.36 -3.19
CA VAL A 59 4.09 -0.22 -2.80
C VAL A 59 2.87 -0.73 -2.04
N THR A 60 2.08 -1.63 -2.63
CA THR A 60 0.85 -2.16 -2.03
C THR A 60 1.14 -2.76 -0.66
N ARG A 61 2.18 -3.59 -0.52
CA ARG A 61 2.55 -4.18 0.77
C ARG A 61 2.94 -3.12 1.81
N ALA A 62 3.68 -2.09 1.41
CA ALA A 62 4.13 -1.05 2.34
C ALA A 62 2.94 -0.21 2.84
N VAL A 63 2.07 0.20 1.92
CA VAL A 63 0.87 0.97 2.25
C VAL A 63 -0.06 0.14 3.13
N MET A 64 -0.39 -1.11 2.74
CA MET A 64 -1.21 -2.02 3.56
C MET A 64 -0.64 -2.24 4.95
N ALA A 65 0.67 -2.50 5.07
CA ALA A 65 1.30 -2.73 6.36
C ALA A 65 1.25 -1.50 7.26
N THR A 66 1.42 -0.30 6.67
CA THR A 66 1.34 0.97 7.40
C THR A 66 -0.10 1.25 7.85
N MET A 67 -1.08 1.07 6.96
CA MET A 67 -2.51 1.22 7.25
C MET A 67 -2.97 0.29 8.37
N HIS A 68 -2.61 -1.00 8.27
CA HIS A 68 -2.92 -1.99 9.29
C HIS A 68 -2.34 -1.61 10.65
N ASP A 69 -1.09 -1.11 10.69
CA ASP A 69 -0.43 -0.75 11.93
C ASP A 69 -0.99 0.53 12.58
N LEU A 70 -1.56 1.43 11.77
CA LEU A 70 -2.27 2.63 12.21
C LEU A 70 -3.75 2.38 12.53
N GLY A 71 -4.30 1.22 12.17
CA GLY A 71 -5.72 0.90 12.35
C GLY A 71 -6.66 1.73 11.47
N VAL A 72 -6.18 2.13 10.28
CA VAL A 72 -6.92 2.97 9.32
C VAL A 72 -7.23 2.20 8.04
N SER A 73 -8.32 2.57 7.37
CA SER A 73 -8.71 2.04 6.07
C SER A 73 -9.33 3.13 5.20
N GLY A 74 -9.17 3.00 3.89
CA GLY A 74 -9.71 3.91 2.89
C GLY A 74 -8.89 3.91 1.60
N PRO A 75 -9.27 4.75 0.62
CA PRO A 75 -8.65 4.72 -0.70
C PRO A 75 -7.30 5.44 -0.71
N VAL A 76 -6.28 4.79 -1.28
CA VAL A 76 -4.94 5.39 -1.46
C VAL A 76 -4.47 5.17 -2.90
N SER A 77 -4.18 6.26 -3.63
CA SER A 77 -3.48 6.16 -4.91
C SER A 77 -1.99 6.44 -4.73
N VAL A 78 -1.14 5.60 -5.33
CA VAL A 78 0.30 5.82 -5.35
C VAL A 78 0.79 5.94 -6.79
N ILE A 79 1.43 7.07 -7.10
CA ILE A 79 1.99 7.35 -8.42
C ILE A 79 3.51 7.38 -8.34
N LEU A 80 4.15 6.43 -9.02
CA LEU A 80 5.60 6.36 -9.18
C LEU A 80 6.02 7.07 -10.48
N ALA A 81 6.45 8.33 -10.37
CA ALA A 81 6.66 9.25 -11.49
C ALA A 81 8.11 9.75 -11.60
N ASP A 82 8.33 10.76 -12.45
CA ASP A 82 9.59 11.47 -12.65
C ASP A 82 9.60 12.88 -12.03
N ASP A 83 10.78 13.52 -12.01
CA ASP A 83 10.94 14.89 -11.45
C ASP A 83 10.08 15.92 -12.18
N ARG A 84 9.85 15.79 -13.49
CA ARG A 84 9.05 16.74 -14.28
C ARG A 84 7.59 16.70 -13.86
N THR A 85 7.03 15.50 -13.70
CA THR A 85 5.66 15.29 -13.24
C THR A 85 5.47 15.86 -11.84
N VAL A 86 6.37 15.52 -10.92
CA VAL A 86 6.28 15.99 -9.52
C VAL A 86 6.50 17.50 -9.41
N GLN A 87 7.44 18.07 -10.16
CA GLN A 87 7.65 19.52 -10.19
C GLN A 87 6.40 20.27 -10.67
N ARG A 88 5.73 19.75 -11.72
CA ARG A 88 4.48 20.33 -12.21
C ARG A 88 3.39 20.30 -11.14
N LEU A 89 3.20 19.15 -10.48
CA LEU A 89 2.20 19.03 -9.40
C LEU A 89 2.54 19.93 -8.20
N ASN A 90 3.81 20.01 -7.81
CA ASN A 90 4.26 20.87 -6.72
C ASN A 90 4.01 22.35 -7.03
N TYR A 91 4.18 22.76 -8.29
CA TYR A 91 3.83 24.11 -8.73
C TYR A 91 2.32 24.35 -8.69
N LEU A 92 1.52 23.45 -9.27
CA LEU A 92 0.07 23.61 -9.36
C LEU A 92 -0.63 23.66 -8.00
N HIS A 93 -0.20 22.81 -7.05
CA HIS A 93 -0.88 22.67 -5.76
C HIS A 93 -0.21 23.44 -4.62
N ARG A 94 1.08 23.74 -4.70
CA ARG A 94 1.86 24.38 -3.61
C ARG A 94 2.60 25.64 -4.06
N GLY A 95 2.47 26.07 -5.33
CA GLY A 95 3.17 27.23 -5.88
C GLY A 95 4.69 27.08 -6.00
N ARG A 96 5.23 25.86 -5.80
CA ARG A 96 6.68 25.60 -5.75
C ARG A 96 7.17 24.97 -7.04
N ASN A 97 7.82 25.76 -7.90
CA ASN A 97 8.38 25.29 -9.16
C ASN A 97 9.73 24.56 -9.00
N ARG A 98 9.74 23.47 -8.23
CA ARG A 98 10.90 22.58 -8.07
C ARG A 98 10.44 21.14 -7.81
N PRO A 99 11.19 20.12 -8.25
CA PRO A 99 10.89 18.75 -7.87
C PRO A 99 11.07 18.58 -6.34
N THR A 100 10.37 17.59 -5.81
CA THR A 100 10.55 17.07 -4.45
C THR A 100 10.53 15.55 -4.52
N ASN A 101 10.93 14.87 -3.46
CA ASN A 101 10.96 13.41 -3.40
C ASN A 101 9.56 12.79 -3.35
N VAL A 102 8.67 13.35 -2.51
CA VAL A 102 7.29 12.92 -2.33
C VAL A 102 6.33 14.10 -2.21
N LEU A 103 5.14 13.95 -2.77
CA LEU A 103 3.97 14.77 -2.50
C LEU A 103 2.87 13.90 -1.93
N THR A 104 2.18 14.41 -0.92
CA THR A 104 1.00 13.78 -0.31
C THR A 104 -0.16 14.76 -0.42
N PHE A 105 -1.31 14.27 -0.89
CA PHE A 105 -2.56 15.02 -0.97
C PHE A 105 -3.66 14.25 -0.23
N GLU A 106 -4.17 14.82 0.85
CA GLU A 106 -5.28 14.26 1.61
C GLU A 106 -6.59 14.48 0.84
N TYR A 107 -7.49 13.51 0.90
CA TYR A 107 -8.85 13.70 0.42
C TYR A 107 -9.65 14.58 1.39
N ALA A 108 -10.45 15.49 0.85
CA ALA A 108 -11.24 16.41 1.66
C ALA A 108 -12.30 15.65 2.47
N PRO A 109 -12.59 16.07 3.72
CA PRO A 109 -13.69 15.50 4.48
C PRO A 109 -15.02 15.63 3.74
N ALA A 110 -15.82 14.55 3.70
CA ALA A 110 -17.18 14.63 3.21
C ALA A 110 -18.11 15.27 4.28
N GLY A 111 -18.05 16.60 4.41
CA GLY A 111 -19.05 17.36 5.15
C GLY A 111 -19.13 17.12 6.68
N PRO A 112 -20.25 17.50 7.33
CA PRO A 112 -20.36 17.65 8.79
C PRO A 112 -20.24 16.37 9.65
N GLN A 113 -20.07 15.20 9.03
CA GLN A 113 -20.14 13.88 9.68
C GLN A 113 -18.76 13.20 9.86
N GLY A 114 -17.66 13.91 9.58
CA GLY A 114 -16.30 13.37 9.71
C GLY A 114 -15.66 13.04 8.37
N GLY A 115 -14.34 13.22 8.28
CA GLY A 115 -13.59 13.07 7.05
C GLY A 115 -13.28 11.62 6.69
N ALA A 116 -13.34 11.30 5.39
CA ALA A 116 -12.85 10.03 4.90
C ALA A 116 -11.33 10.04 4.92
N TRP A 117 -10.72 9.06 5.58
CA TRP A 117 -9.28 8.80 5.51
C TRP A 117 -8.94 8.33 4.08
N GLY A 118 -7.88 8.89 3.49
CA GLY A 118 -7.45 8.54 2.13
C GLY A 118 -6.69 9.67 1.42
N GLY A 119 -6.04 9.36 0.30
CA GLY A 119 -5.27 10.35 -0.44
C GLY A 119 -4.37 9.83 -1.55
N ASP A 120 -3.63 10.76 -2.15
CA ASP A 120 -2.65 10.50 -3.19
C ASP A 120 -1.22 10.64 -2.65
N ILE A 121 -0.34 9.70 -3.00
CA ILE A 121 1.10 9.76 -2.73
C ILE A 121 1.87 9.68 -4.05
N ILE A 122 2.66 10.70 -4.38
CA ILE A 122 3.39 10.78 -5.64
C ILE A 122 4.88 10.86 -5.37
N LEU A 123 5.68 9.94 -5.91
CA LEU A 123 7.13 9.89 -5.74
C LEU A 123 7.89 10.19 -7.03
N ALA A 124 8.97 10.99 -6.94
CA ALA A 124 9.81 11.35 -8.09
C ALA A 124 11.08 10.49 -8.15
N PHE A 125 11.17 9.55 -9.10
CA PHE A 125 12.30 8.61 -9.19
C PHE A 125 13.68 9.27 -9.13
N PRO A 126 13.99 10.30 -9.95
CA PRO A 126 15.33 10.85 -9.95
C PRO A 126 15.71 11.49 -8.62
N THR A 127 14.78 12.23 -7.98
CA THR A 127 14.98 12.80 -6.64
C THR A 127 15.17 11.72 -5.59
N VAL A 128 14.27 10.74 -5.52
CA VAL A 128 14.36 9.60 -4.58
C VAL A 128 15.69 8.87 -4.74
N ARG A 129 16.13 8.63 -5.98
CA ARG A 129 17.42 7.97 -6.24
C ARG A 129 18.61 8.80 -5.76
N ARG A 130 18.62 10.11 -6.03
CA ARG A 130 19.71 11.01 -5.58
C ARG A 130 19.83 11.02 -4.06
N GLU A 131 18.71 11.15 -3.35
CA GLU A 131 18.68 11.14 -1.89
C GLU A 131 19.10 9.79 -1.31
N ALA A 132 18.59 8.69 -1.86
CA ALA A 132 18.97 7.34 -1.44
C ALA A 132 20.50 7.14 -1.55
N MET A 133 21.09 7.52 -2.68
CA MET A 133 22.54 7.44 -2.90
C MET A 133 23.32 8.31 -1.91
N ALA A 134 22.90 9.57 -1.71
CA ALA A 134 23.53 10.48 -0.74
C ALA A 134 23.48 9.95 0.69
N ALA A 135 22.41 9.23 1.06
CA ALA A 135 22.25 8.57 2.35
C ALA A 135 22.90 7.17 2.41
N GLY A 136 23.52 6.68 1.34
CA GLY A 136 24.04 5.30 1.23
C GLY A 136 22.95 4.24 1.41
N ARG A 137 21.73 4.50 0.96
CA ARG A 137 20.55 3.62 1.04
C ARG A 137 20.23 3.08 -0.35
N THR A 138 19.58 1.93 -0.39
CA THR A 138 18.99 1.46 -1.65
C THR A 138 17.79 2.32 -2.02
N VAL A 139 17.53 2.51 -3.31
CA VAL A 139 16.32 3.23 -3.79
C VAL A 139 15.06 2.60 -3.22
N ARG A 140 15.01 1.26 -3.15
CA ARG A 140 13.92 0.51 -2.51
C ARG A 140 13.72 0.92 -1.06
N SER A 141 14.77 0.93 -0.24
CA SER A 141 14.65 1.30 1.18
C SER A 141 14.18 2.73 1.36
N HIS A 142 14.68 3.66 0.54
CA HIS A 142 14.29 5.07 0.61
C HIS A 142 12.84 5.28 0.15
N MET A 143 12.42 4.63 -0.93
CA MET A 143 11.03 4.66 -1.39
C MET A 143 10.07 4.13 -0.32
N LEU A 144 10.40 3.00 0.32
CA LEU A 144 9.55 2.43 1.38
C LEU A 144 9.44 3.37 2.58
N HIS A 145 10.52 4.06 2.95
CA HIS A 145 10.47 5.11 3.96
C HIS A 145 9.52 6.24 3.55
N LEU A 146 9.64 6.77 2.34
CA LEU A 146 8.78 7.84 1.84
C LEU A 146 7.30 7.44 1.72
N LEU A 147 7.00 6.15 1.46
CA LEU A 147 5.62 5.64 1.47
C LEU A 147 5.04 5.61 2.88
N VAL A 148 5.80 5.10 3.86
CA VAL A 148 5.38 5.13 5.28
C VAL A 148 5.16 6.57 5.73
N HIS A 149 6.10 7.46 5.41
CA HIS A 149 6.01 8.88 5.68
C HIS A 149 4.75 9.51 5.05
N GLY A 150 4.47 9.20 3.78
CA GLY A 150 3.28 9.68 3.09
C GLY A 150 1.97 9.21 3.73
N VAL A 151 1.87 7.93 4.11
CA VAL A 151 0.67 7.38 4.78
C VAL A 151 0.49 7.94 6.20
N LEU A 152 1.58 8.23 6.90
CA LEU A 152 1.52 8.91 8.20
C LEU A 152 0.95 10.32 8.06
N HIS A 153 1.38 11.07 7.04
CA HIS A 153 0.77 12.36 6.72
C HIS A 153 -0.72 12.25 6.41
N LEU A 154 -1.15 11.25 5.63
CA LEU A 154 -2.59 11.00 5.38
C LEU A 154 -3.37 10.70 6.67
N SER A 155 -2.69 10.23 7.72
CA SER A 155 -3.27 9.94 9.02
C SER A 155 -3.15 11.11 10.01
N GLY A 156 -2.77 12.30 9.55
CA GLY A 156 -2.68 13.52 10.35
C GLY A 156 -1.39 13.70 11.14
N TYR A 157 -0.37 12.86 10.90
CA TYR A 157 0.97 13.10 11.46
C TYR A 157 1.64 14.25 10.71
N ASP A 158 2.40 15.07 11.45
CA ASP A 158 3.15 16.18 10.90
C ASP A 158 4.53 16.26 11.57
N HIS A 159 5.41 17.07 11.01
CA HIS A 159 6.79 17.26 11.44
C HIS A 159 7.21 18.74 11.46
N HIS A 160 6.24 19.67 11.49
CA HIS A 160 6.49 21.11 11.59
C HIS A 160 7.11 21.53 12.94
N HIS A 161 6.79 20.83 14.03
CA HIS A 161 7.37 21.07 15.35
C HIS A 161 8.24 19.90 15.81
N ALA A 162 9.24 20.16 16.65
CA ALA A 162 10.20 19.14 17.08
C ALA A 162 9.56 17.95 17.82
N GLY A 163 8.48 18.17 18.59
CA GLY A 163 7.74 17.11 19.28
C GLY A 163 6.99 16.20 18.30
N ASP A 164 6.31 16.80 17.32
CA ASP A 164 5.56 16.09 16.29
C ASP A 164 6.52 15.31 15.39
N ALA A 165 7.62 15.95 14.97
CA ALA A 165 8.69 15.32 14.19
C ALA A 165 9.23 14.08 14.90
N ARG A 166 9.60 14.18 16.19
CA ARG A 166 10.12 13.03 16.94
C ARG A 166 9.11 11.89 17.04
N THR A 167 7.82 12.22 17.20
CA THR A 167 6.75 11.23 17.24
C THR A 167 6.62 10.50 15.90
N MET A 168 6.61 11.26 14.80
CA MET A 168 6.57 10.71 13.45
C MET A 168 7.80 9.86 13.12
N GLU A 169 9.01 10.32 13.47
CA GLU A 169 10.27 9.59 13.25
C GLU A 169 10.29 8.22 13.97
N MET A 170 9.80 8.18 15.22
CA MET A 170 9.67 6.93 15.97
C MET A 170 8.71 5.96 15.29
N GLU A 171 7.59 6.49 14.79
CA GLU A 171 6.56 5.70 14.14
C GLU A 171 7.04 5.14 12.80
N GLU A 172 7.69 5.96 11.98
CA GLU A 172 8.35 5.51 10.75
C GLU A 172 9.36 4.40 11.03
N ALA A 173 10.22 4.58 12.04
CA ALA A 173 11.21 3.58 12.42
C ALA A 173 10.57 2.26 12.86
N ARG A 174 9.46 2.32 13.62
CA ARG A 174 8.72 1.16 14.11
C ARG A 174 8.10 0.37 12.96
N ILE A 175 7.39 1.07 12.06
CA ILE A 175 6.71 0.47 10.90
C ILE A 175 7.72 -0.12 9.92
N LEU A 176 8.79 0.62 9.59
CA LEU A 176 9.86 0.13 8.72
C LEU A 176 10.58 -1.09 9.30
N GLY A 177 10.80 -1.12 10.61
CA GLY A 177 11.39 -2.26 11.30
C GLY A 177 10.60 -3.55 11.11
N ARG A 178 9.26 -3.48 11.18
CA ARG A 178 8.38 -4.65 10.91
C ARG A 178 8.45 -5.15 9.47
N MET A 179 8.75 -4.26 8.53
CA MET A 179 8.99 -4.61 7.13
C MET A 179 10.43 -5.10 6.85
N GLY A 180 11.26 -5.23 7.88
CA GLY A 180 12.67 -5.60 7.74
C GLY A 180 13.52 -4.51 7.08
N ILE A 181 13.09 -3.25 7.15
CA ILE A 181 13.82 -2.09 6.61
C ILE A 181 14.58 -1.40 7.73
N ALA A 182 15.85 -1.07 7.46
CA ALA A 182 16.71 -0.40 8.44
C ALA A 182 16.19 1.00 8.78
N ASN A 183 16.28 1.36 10.06
CA ASN A 183 15.81 2.64 10.58
C ASN A 183 16.41 3.84 9.80
N PRO A 184 15.58 4.75 9.25
CA PRO A 184 16.02 5.92 8.50
C PRO A 184 16.80 6.96 9.33
N TRP A 185 16.51 7.03 10.62
CA TRP A 185 16.98 8.04 11.57
C TRP A 185 18.23 7.61 12.35
N LYS A 186 18.64 6.35 12.24
CA LYS A 186 19.94 5.90 12.77
C LYS A 186 21.03 6.15 11.72
N HIS A 187 22.02 6.95 12.08
CA HIS A 187 23.28 6.96 11.34
C HIS A 187 23.89 5.55 11.44
N ARG A 188 24.25 4.96 10.29
CA ARG A 188 25.15 3.81 10.30
C ARG A 188 26.49 4.29 10.84
N SER A 189 26.70 4.17 12.15
CA SER A 189 28.04 4.16 12.72
C SER A 189 28.80 3.06 11.98
N GLY A 190 29.80 3.45 11.20
CA GLY A 190 30.53 2.53 10.33
C GLY A 190 31.06 1.35 11.14
N ARG A 191 30.70 0.13 10.73
CA ARG A 191 31.57 -1.02 10.99
C ARG A 191 32.78 -0.88 10.07
N ALA A 192 33.78 -0.14 10.54
CA ALA A 192 35.16 -0.41 10.23
C ALA A 192 35.66 -1.34 11.34
N ASP A 193 35.50 -2.64 11.14
CA ASP A 193 36.26 -3.66 11.84
C ASP A 193 36.61 -4.65 10.72
N GLY A 194 37.82 -4.64 10.18
CA GLY A 194 39.07 -4.62 10.91
C GLY A 194 39.78 -5.90 10.45
N GLY A 195 40.19 -5.91 9.18
CA GLY A 195 41.08 -6.93 8.68
C GLY A 195 42.37 -6.87 9.48
N ALA A 196 42.57 -7.85 10.33
CA ALA A 196 43.85 -8.16 10.95
C ALA A 196 44.18 -9.61 10.60
N ARG A 197 44.97 -9.72 9.52
CA ARG A 197 46.04 -10.69 9.22
C ARG A 197 45.76 -12.18 9.43
#